data_AF-A0A9P6ZIK0-F1
#
_entry.id   AF-A0A9P6ZIK0-F1
#
_cell.length_a   1.000
_cell.length_b   1.000
_cell.length_c   1.000
_cell.angle_alpha   90.00
_cell.angle_beta   90.00
_cell.angle_gamma   90.00
#
_symmetry.space_group_name_H-M   'P 1'
#
loop_
_entity.id
_entity.type
_entity.pdbx_description
1 polymer ?
#
loop_
_entity_poly.entity_id
_entity_poly.type
_entity_poly.pdbx_seq_one_letter_code
_entity_poly.pdbx_strand_id
1 'polypeptide(L)' 'MRIHPAFQPSTWEAMFRAELGNGYRDKAVALLARLQERQFPAAVCNRIRGIMIDDSVSPWAASP' A
#
# COMPACT_ATOMS: atom_id res chain seq x y z
N MET A 1 -17.43 -19.17 12.08
CA MET A 1 -16.08 -18.57 12.07
C MET A 1 -15.76 -18.18 10.62
N ARG A 2 -15.98 -16.92 10.23
CA ARG A 2 -15.67 -16.45 8.87
C ARG A 2 -14.17 -16.23 8.78
N ILE A 3 -13.50 -17.00 7.95
CA ILE A 3 -12.11 -16.75 7.56
C ILE A 3 -12.15 -15.48 6.69
N HIS A 4 -11.96 -14.32 7.32
CA HIS A 4 -11.48 -13.16 6.58
C HIS A 4 -10.03 -13.51 6.24
N PRO A 5 -9.64 -13.64 4.96
CA PRO A 5 -8.23 -13.71 4.64
C PRO A 5 -7.66 -12.37 5.09
N ALA A 6 -7.03 -12.36 6.26
CA ALA A 6 -6.21 -11.26 6.71
C ALA A 6 -5.01 -11.25 5.75
N PHE A 7 -5.19 -10.62 4.59
CA PHE A 7 -4.10 -10.27 3.69
C PHE A 7 -3.00 -9.68 4.55
N GLN A 8 -1.86 -10.37 4.63
CA GLN A 8 -0.79 -9.99 5.54
C GLN A 8 -0.31 -8.57 5.19
N PRO A 9 0.22 -7.81 6.16
CA PRO A 9 0.73 -6.45 5.92
C PRO A 9 1.67 -6.36 4.70
N SER A 10 2.47 -7.40 4.47
CA SER A 10 3.37 -7.54 3.32
C SER A 10 2.66 -7.55 1.96
N THR A 11 1.44 -8.08 1.88
CA THR A 11 0.68 -8.16 0.62
C THR A 11 0.15 -6.78 0.20
N TRP A 12 -0.38 -6.01 1.15
CA TRP A 12 -0.86 -4.66 0.87
C TRP A 12 0.28 -3.73 0.46
N GLU A 13 1.41 -3.80 1.15
CA GLU A 13 2.57 -2.99 0.80
C GLU A 13 3.09 -3.25 -0.61
N ALA A 14 3.14 -4.52 -1.02
CA ALA A 14 3.55 -4.87 -2.38
C ALA A 14 2.60 -4.29 -3.44
N MET A 15 1.29 -4.32 -3.18
CA MET A 15 0.29 -3.70 -4.08
C MET A 15 0.48 -2.19 -4.18
N PHE A 16 0.64 -1.49 -3.05
CA PHE A 16 0.85 -0.04 -3.06
C PHE A 16 2.14 0.34 -3.79
N ARG A 17 3.24 -0.39 -3.56
CA ARG A 17 4.49 -0.18 -4.28
C ARG A 17 4.34 -0.43 -5.79
N ALA A 18 3.59 -1.44 -6.20
CA ALA A 18 3.33 -1.71 -7.62
C ALA A 18 2.50 -0.60 -8.29
N GLU A 19 1.45 -0.10 -7.63
CA GLU A 19 0.64 1.00 -8.16
C GLU A 19 1.47 2.30 -8.26
N LEU A 20 2.24 2.62 -7.22
CA LEU A 20 3.10 3.81 -7.20
C LEU A 20 4.23 3.73 -8.22
N GLY A 21 4.89 2.58 -8.36
CA GLY A 21 5.95 2.35 -9.34
C GLY A 21 5.49 2.47 -10.79
N ASN A 22 4.19 2.26 -11.06
CA ASN A 22 3.57 2.49 -12.37
C ASN A 22 3.02 3.92 -12.54
N GLY A 23 3.22 4.81 -11.57
CA GLY A 23 2.70 6.18 -11.58
C GLY A 23 1.22 6.30 -11.23
N TYR A 24 0.55 5.23 -10.81
CA TYR A 24 -0.89 5.22 -10.51
C TYR A 24 -1.20 5.71 -9.09
N ARG A 25 -0.77 6.93 -8.76
CA ARG A 25 -0.95 7.52 -7.43
C ARG A 25 -2.42 7.59 -7.02
N ASP A 26 -3.32 7.90 -7.95
CA ASP A 26 -4.77 7.97 -7.67
C ASP A 26 -5.36 6.61 -7.26
N LYS A 27 -4.87 5.52 -7.86
CA LYS A 27 -5.29 4.16 -7.47
C LYS A 27 -4.79 3.81 -6.07
N ALA A 28 -3.56 4.19 -5.74
CA ALA A 28 -3.03 4.03 -4.38
C ALA A 28 -3.85 4.83 -3.35
N VAL A 29 -4.25 6.07 -3.67
CA VAL A 29 -5.14 6.86 -2.81
C VAL A 29 -6.49 6.16 -2.61
N ALA A 30 -7.11 5.66 -3.68
CA ALA A 30 -8.38 4.94 -3.59
C ALA A 30 -8.29 3.65 -2.75
N LEU A 31 -7.16 2.93 -2.82
CA LEU A 31 -6.90 1.77 -1.96
C LEU A 31 -6.77 2.16 -0.49
N LEU A 32 -6.10 3.27 -0.17
CA LEU A 32 -5.96 3.75 1.20
C LEU A 32 -7.31 4.14 1.80
N ALA A 33 -8.16 4.82 1.03
CA ALA A 33 -9.52 5.16 1.44
C ALA A 33 -10.33 3.90 1.80
N ARG A 34 -10.28 2.86 0.96
CA ARG A 34 -10.97 1.57 1.23
C ARG A 34 -10.47 0.88 2.51
N LEU A 35 -9.17 0.97 2.81
CA LEU A 35 -8.61 0.41 4.05
C LEU A 35 -9.13 1.16 5.28
N GLN A 36 -9.28 2.48 5.20
CA GLN A 36 -9.84 3.31 6.26
C GLN A 36 -11.33 3.03 6.47
N GLU A 37 -12.11 2.92 5.38
CA GLU A 37 -13.54 2.56 5.43
C GLU A 37 -13.77 1.20 6.07
N ARG A 38 -12.84 0.25 5.84
CA ARG A 38 -12.84 -1.08 6.45
C ARG A 38 -12.26 -1.11 7.86
N GLN A 39 -11.94 0.04 8.45
CA GLN A 39 -11.44 0.18 9.81
C GLN A 39 -10.16 -0.63 10.09
N PHE A 40 -9.25 -0.69 9.12
CA PHE A 40 -7.94 -1.29 9.35
C PHE A 40 -7.19 -0.54 10.48
N PRO A 41 -6.30 -1.24 11.23
CA PRO A 41 -5.55 -0.61 12.31
C PRO A 41 -4.78 0.63 11.83
N ALA A 42 -4.76 1.67 12.66
CA ALA A 42 -4.07 2.93 12.33
C ALA A 42 -2.59 2.74 11.96
N ALA A 43 -1.92 1.75 12.59
CA ALA A 43 -0.54 1.39 12.26
C ALA A 43 -0.35 0.96 10.80
N VAL A 44 -1.31 0.23 10.22
CA VAL A 44 -1.28 -0.20 8.81
C VAL A 44 -1.45 1.01 7.89
N CYS A 45 -2.45 1.86 8.17
CA CYS A 45 -2.71 3.07 7.40
C CYS A 45 -1.51 4.04 7.44
N ASN A 46 -0.86 4.20 8.60
CA ASN A 46 0.31 5.05 8.75
C ASN A 46 1.52 4.52 7.99
N ARG A 47 1.73 3.20 7.97
CA ARG A 47 2.79 2.57 7.19
C ARG A 47 2.59 2.78 5.69
N ILE A 48 1.37 2.62 5.20
CA ILE A 48 1.02 2.89 3.79
C ILE A 48 1.23 4.36 3.43
N ARG A 49 0.82 5.29 4.29
CA ARG A 49 1.10 6.72 4.08
C ARG A 49 2.60 7.00 3.95
N GLY A 50 3.45 6.32 4.74
CA GLY A 50 4.90 6.40 4.59
C GLY A 50 5.38 5.99 3.21
N ILE A 51 4.87 4.86 2.68
CA ILE A 51 5.20 4.37 1.33
C ILE A 51 4.76 5.36 0.23
N MET A 52 3.63 6.06 0.41
CA MET A 52 3.13 7.05 -0.55
C MET A 52 3.92 8.38 -0.55
N ILE A 53 4.67 8.67 0.52
CA ILE A 53 5.52 9.85 0.67
C ILE A 53 6.94 9.56 0.18
N ASP A 54 7.38 8.31 0.29
CA ASP A 54 8.70 7.89 -0.16
C ASP A 54 8.78 7.87 -1.69
N ASP A 55 9.35 8.93 -2.29
CA ASP A 55 9.58 9.05 -3.74
C ASP A 55 10.59 8.02 -4.29
N SER A 56 11.21 7.19 -3.43
CA SER A 56 12.14 6.13 -3.85
C SER A 56 11.47 4.85 -4.37
N VAL A 57 10.14 4.78 -4.41
CA VAL A 57 9.36 3.63 -4.94
C VAL A 57 9.41 3.51 -6.47
N SER A 58 10.61 3.47 -7.03
CA SER A 58 10.87 2.95 -8.37
C SER A 58 11.19 1.45 -8.28
N PRO A 59 10.49 0.57 -9.03
CA PRO A 59 10.73 -0.87 -9.00
C PRO A 59 12.09 -1.28 -9.61
N TRP A 60 12.82 -0.34 -10.23
CA TRP A 60 14.10 -0.58 -10.91
C TRP A 60 15.28 0.21 -10.33
N ALA A 61 15.15 0.86 -9.16
CA ALA A 61 16.24 1.63 -8.55
C ALA A 61 17.41 0.78 -8.00
N ALA A 62 17.53 -0.47 -8.45
CA ALA A 62 18.72 -1.30 -8.30
C ALA A 62 19.11 -1.85 -9.69
N SER A 63 19.80 -1.04 -10.48
CA SER A 63 20.88 -1.55 -11.32
C SER A 63 22.16 -0.79 -10.96
N PRO A 64 23.27 -1.50 -10.71
CA PRO A 64 24.56 -0.92 -10.35
C PRO A 64 25.17 -0.07 -11.48
#